data_AF-A0A2D6NBD0-F1
#
_entry.id   AF-A0A2D6NBD0-F1
#
_cell.length_a   1.000
_cell.length_b   1.000
_cell.length_c   1.000
_cell.angle_alpha   90.00
_cell.angle_beta   90.00
_cell.angle_gamma   90.00
#
_symmetry.space_group_name_H-M   'P 1'
#
loop_
_entity.id
_entity.type
_entity.pdbx_description
1 polymer ?
#
loop_
_entity_poly.entity_id
_entity_poly.type
_entity_poly.pdbx_seq_one_letter_code
_entity_poly.pdbx_strand_id
1 'polypeptide(L)'
;MIVLLSPNEVHYALTLAKRFSKKELWSKKNNKFYKWGAGLLNAGQIPYKAELIGMLGEVAFSKISDLPVDSEFRMRGNNNDFKAKIDVSQREVDIEVKTRLRDFGDVYIKRYDENDKIVSLKSDIYVFCHLQTSWNAIERNIINQERMDPVNVKFDGVISKRRLKTKSIQPAYRGSHKNIVCPADDLADINELINIIL
;
A
#
# COMPACT_ATOMS: atom_id res chain seq x y z
N MET A 1 5.80 1.32 14.86
CA MET A 1 6.73 0.17 14.77
C MET A 1 7.59 0.28 13.51
N ILE A 2 8.86 -0.12 13.53
CA ILE A 2 9.74 -0.20 12.34
C ILE A 2 10.06 -1.67 12.07
N VAL A 3 9.91 -2.09 10.81
CA VAL A 3 10.21 -3.44 10.33
C VAL A 3 11.32 -3.39 9.30
N LEU A 4 12.37 -4.17 9.53
CA LEU A 4 13.48 -4.35 8.61
C LEU A 4 13.18 -5.54 7.67
N LEU A 5 13.08 -5.26 6.38
CA LEU A 5 13.03 -6.26 5.33
C LEU A 5 14.44 -6.63 4.90
N SER A 6 14.74 -7.92 4.95
CA SER A 6 15.98 -8.51 4.43
C SER A 6 16.05 -8.42 2.90
N PRO A 7 17.25 -8.54 2.31
CA PRO A 7 17.41 -8.58 0.86
C PRO A 7 16.50 -9.57 0.13
N ASN A 8 16.25 -10.75 0.73
CA ASN A 8 15.39 -11.77 0.16
C ASN A 8 13.91 -11.35 0.16
N GLU A 9 13.44 -10.72 1.24
CA GLU A 9 12.07 -10.19 1.36
C GLU A 9 11.85 -9.03 0.38
N VAL A 10 12.85 -8.16 0.21
CA VAL A 10 12.82 -7.08 -0.78
C VAL A 10 12.81 -7.65 -2.20
N HIS A 11 13.60 -8.69 -2.48
CA HIS A 11 13.60 -9.38 -3.77
C HIS A 11 12.28 -10.09 -4.05
N TYR A 12 11.65 -10.66 -3.02
CA TYR A 12 10.32 -11.25 -3.12
C TYR A 12 9.27 -10.19 -3.48
N ALA A 13 9.24 -9.05 -2.78
CA ALA A 13 8.39 -7.91 -3.12
C ALA A 13 8.61 -7.43 -4.56
N LEU A 14 9.87 -7.33 -5.01
CA LEU A 14 10.22 -6.98 -6.38
C LEU A 14 9.67 -7.98 -7.41
N THR A 15 9.73 -9.27 -7.09
CA THR A 15 9.23 -10.33 -7.97
C THR A 15 7.71 -10.24 -8.11
N LEU A 16 6.99 -10.08 -6.99
CA LEU A 16 5.54 -9.88 -7.00
C LEU A 16 5.17 -8.59 -7.75
N ALA A 17 5.86 -7.49 -7.47
CA ALA A 17 5.64 -6.21 -8.14
C ALA A 17 5.81 -6.31 -9.65
N LYS A 18 6.85 -7.01 -10.15
CA LYS A 18 7.03 -7.28 -11.58
C LYS A 18 5.94 -8.16 -12.16
N ARG A 19 5.46 -9.15 -11.40
CA ARG A 19 4.38 -10.05 -11.82
C ARG A 19 3.03 -9.33 -11.91
N PHE A 20 2.74 -8.45 -10.96
CA PHE A 20 1.47 -7.72 -10.86
C PHE A 20 1.47 -6.45 -11.71
N SER A 21 2.64 -5.83 -11.87
CA SER A 21 2.88 -4.78 -12.85
C SER A 21 2.82 -5.36 -14.25
N LYS A 22 1.63 -5.30 -14.82
CA LYS A 22 1.39 -5.64 -16.21
C LYS A 22 1.96 -4.55 -17.11
N LYS A 23 3.26 -4.66 -17.42
CA LYS A 23 3.94 -3.81 -18.43
C LYS A 23 3.17 -3.76 -19.76
N GLU A 24 2.41 -4.81 -20.06
CA GLU A 24 1.61 -4.92 -21.29
C GLU A 24 0.18 -4.37 -21.22
N LEU A 25 -0.42 -4.23 -20.03
CA LEU A 25 -1.83 -3.85 -19.88
C LEU A 25 -2.05 -2.47 -19.25
N TRP A 26 -1.10 -1.97 -18.46
CA TRP A 26 -1.28 -0.76 -17.66
C TRP A 26 -0.30 0.36 -18.05
N SER A 27 0.87 0.01 -18.61
CA SER A 27 1.95 0.96 -18.93
C SER A 27 2.41 0.93 -20.40
N LYS A 28 1.72 0.22 -21.31
CA LYS A 28 1.95 0.38 -22.77
C LYS A 28 1.27 1.66 -23.24
N LYS A 29 2.01 2.58 -23.87
CA LYS A 29 1.51 3.89 -24.36
C LYS A 29 0.25 3.79 -25.25
N ASN A 30 0.12 2.67 -25.97
CA ASN A 30 -1.01 2.39 -26.88
C ASN A 30 -2.18 1.65 -26.19
N ASN A 31 -2.15 1.46 -24.88
CA ASN A 31 -3.23 0.81 -24.14
C ASN A 31 -4.26 1.87 -23.67
N LYS A 32 -5.56 1.59 -23.83
CA LYS A 32 -6.65 2.45 -23.32
C LYS A 32 -6.60 2.68 -21.80
N PHE A 33 -5.94 1.79 -21.07
CA PHE A 33 -5.71 1.86 -19.64
C PHE A 33 -4.39 2.52 -19.25
N TYR A 34 -3.56 2.92 -20.22
CA TYR A 34 -2.28 3.61 -19.99
C TYR A 34 -2.43 4.82 -19.07
N LYS A 35 -3.45 5.65 -19.33
CA LYS A 35 -3.75 6.83 -18.50
C LYS A 35 -4.07 6.50 -17.04
N TRP A 36 -4.52 5.28 -16.75
CA TRP A 36 -4.89 4.83 -15.40
C TRP A 36 -3.77 4.02 -14.73
N GLY A 37 -2.95 3.31 -15.50
CA GLY A 37 -1.92 2.39 -15.01
C GLY A 37 -0.50 2.92 -15.02
N ALA A 38 -0.21 3.88 -15.90
CA ALA A 38 1.06 4.61 -15.90
C ALA A 38 1.01 5.78 -14.89
N GLY A 39 0.27 5.65 -13.77
CA GLY A 39 0.08 6.71 -12.78
C GLY A 39 1.37 7.48 -12.52
N LEU A 40 1.31 8.77 -12.16
CA LEU A 40 2.47 9.69 -12.10
C LEU A 40 3.76 9.11 -11.46
N LEU A 41 3.62 8.11 -10.57
CA LEU A 41 4.72 7.36 -9.95
C LEU A 41 5.39 6.31 -10.85
N ASN A 42 4.69 5.67 -11.79
CA ASN A 42 5.21 4.61 -12.67
C ASN A 42 5.94 5.15 -13.92
N ALA A 43 6.16 6.46 -14.01
CA ALA A 43 6.94 7.08 -15.08
C ALA A 43 8.45 6.92 -14.82
N GLY A 44 9.18 6.29 -15.74
CA GLY A 44 10.65 6.17 -15.66
C GLY A 44 11.16 4.76 -15.97
N GLN A 45 12.36 4.45 -15.47
CA GLN A 45 13.04 3.16 -15.68
C GLN A 45 12.41 1.99 -14.91
N ILE A 46 11.57 2.29 -13.90
CA ILE A 46 10.89 1.31 -13.05
C ILE A 46 9.36 1.41 -13.26
N PRO A 47 8.79 0.70 -14.25
CA PRO A 47 7.35 0.76 -14.57
C PRO A 47 6.45 0.06 -13.53
N TYR A 48 7.05 -0.55 -12.51
CA TYR A 48 6.40 -1.26 -11.40
C TYR A 48 6.62 -0.55 -10.05
N LYS A 49 6.98 0.74 -10.07
CA LYS A 49 7.34 1.49 -8.87
C LYS A 49 6.20 1.53 -7.85
N ALA A 50 4.99 1.87 -8.28
CA ALA A 50 3.82 1.94 -7.40
C ALA A 50 3.50 0.57 -6.78
N GLU A 51 3.45 -0.48 -7.60
CA GLU A 51 3.28 -1.86 -7.14
C GLU A 51 4.36 -2.27 -6.15
N LEU A 52 5.63 -1.97 -6.41
CA LEU A 52 6.73 -2.32 -5.51
C LEU A 52 6.60 -1.63 -4.15
N ILE A 53 6.25 -0.34 -4.14
CA ILE A 53 6.05 0.38 -2.88
C ILE A 53 4.91 -0.25 -2.08
N GLY A 54 3.80 -0.63 -2.72
CA GLY A 54 2.71 -1.38 -2.10
C GLY A 54 3.20 -2.69 -1.49
N MET A 55 3.83 -3.54 -2.32
CA MET A 55 4.33 -4.86 -1.94
C MET A 55 5.34 -4.81 -0.78
N LEU A 56 6.18 -3.78 -0.69
CA LEU A 56 7.10 -3.63 0.46
C LEU A 56 6.34 -3.47 1.78
N GLY A 57 5.23 -2.73 1.79
CA GLY A 57 4.40 -2.62 3.01
C GLY A 57 3.64 -3.90 3.32
N GLU A 58 3.12 -4.59 2.30
CA GLU A 58 2.44 -5.87 2.48
C GLU A 58 3.39 -6.94 3.05
N VAL A 59 4.62 -7.06 2.51
CA VAL A 59 5.64 -7.98 3.03
C VAL A 59 6.03 -7.61 4.47
N ALA A 60 6.17 -6.31 4.78
CA ALA A 60 6.44 -5.87 6.15
C ALA A 60 5.29 -6.21 7.11
N PHE A 61 4.04 -6.10 6.66
CA PHE A 61 2.87 -6.42 7.47
C PHE A 61 2.74 -7.94 7.70
N SER A 62 2.96 -8.73 6.64
CA SER A 62 2.99 -10.19 6.72
C SER A 62 3.98 -10.70 7.78
N LYS A 63 5.15 -10.07 7.88
CA LYS A 63 6.18 -10.42 8.86
C LYS A 63 5.77 -10.24 10.32
N ILE A 64 4.86 -9.31 10.61
CA ILE A 64 4.43 -9.01 11.99
C ILE A 64 3.05 -9.58 12.32
N SER A 65 2.29 -10.00 11.32
CA SER A 65 0.93 -10.53 11.46
C SER A 65 0.83 -12.03 11.21
N ASP A 66 1.91 -12.67 10.75
CA ASP A 66 1.94 -14.06 10.27
C ASP A 66 0.90 -14.38 9.18
N LEU A 67 0.26 -13.36 8.59
CA LEU A 67 -0.67 -13.51 7.48
C LEU A 67 0.13 -13.60 6.16
N PRO A 68 -0.19 -14.55 5.28
CA PRO A 68 0.55 -14.72 4.03
C PRO A 68 0.25 -13.58 3.05
N VAL A 69 1.30 -13.05 2.40
CA VAL A 69 1.14 -12.13 1.26
C VAL A 69 0.47 -12.86 0.10
N ASP A 70 -0.54 -12.24 -0.52
CA ASP A 70 -1.16 -12.78 -1.71
C ASP A 70 -0.18 -12.77 -2.88
N SER A 71 0.19 -13.97 -3.34
CA SER A 71 1.10 -14.15 -4.48
C SER A 71 0.36 -14.39 -5.80
N GLU A 72 -0.97 -14.45 -5.78
CA GLU A 72 -1.78 -14.76 -6.96
C GLU A 72 -2.18 -13.51 -7.74
N PHE A 73 -1.89 -13.54 -9.04
CA PHE A 73 -2.34 -12.48 -9.93
C PHE A 73 -3.82 -12.67 -10.30
N ARG A 74 -4.67 -11.67 -10.00
CA ARG A 74 -6.09 -11.63 -10.44
C ARG A 74 -6.33 -10.51 -11.43
N MET A 75 -6.98 -10.82 -12.56
CA MET A 75 -7.16 -9.86 -13.67
C MET A 75 -7.97 -8.61 -13.28
N ARG A 76 -8.90 -8.73 -12.34
CA ARG A 76 -9.73 -7.62 -11.84
C ARG A 76 -9.14 -6.94 -10.58
N GLY A 77 -7.93 -7.33 -10.18
CA GLY A 77 -7.33 -6.95 -8.90
C GLY A 77 -7.91 -7.75 -7.74
N ASN A 78 -7.35 -7.54 -6.55
CA ASN A 78 -7.91 -8.02 -5.30
C ASN A 78 -8.72 -6.90 -4.62
N ASN A 79 -9.68 -7.28 -3.77
CA ASN A 79 -10.49 -6.29 -3.04
C ASN A 79 -9.83 -5.81 -1.75
N ASN A 80 -8.87 -6.58 -1.26
CA ASN A 80 -8.13 -6.43 -0.01
C ASN A 80 -6.71 -6.99 -0.21
N ASP A 81 -5.82 -6.71 0.73
CA ASP A 81 -4.45 -7.25 0.71
C ASP A 81 -4.35 -8.48 1.61
N PHE A 82 -5.08 -8.49 2.74
CA PHE A 82 -5.15 -9.61 3.67
C PHE A 82 -6.59 -9.88 4.14
N LYS A 83 -6.83 -11.14 4.50
CA LYS A 83 -7.99 -11.57 5.30
C LYS A 83 -7.48 -12.04 6.66
N ALA A 84 -8.09 -11.55 7.72
CA ALA A 84 -7.78 -11.94 9.08
C ALA A 84 -9.06 -12.35 9.81
N LYS A 85 -8.91 -13.12 10.89
CA LYS A 85 -10.01 -13.43 11.80
C LYS A 85 -9.71 -12.72 13.12
N ILE A 86 -10.69 -12.01 13.67
CA ILE A 86 -10.54 -11.36 14.98
C ILE A 86 -10.71 -12.42 16.06
N ASP A 87 -9.69 -12.68 16.89
CA ASP A 87 -9.67 -13.86 17.77
C ASP A 87 -10.84 -13.91 18.74
N VAL A 88 -11.19 -12.76 19.34
CA VAL A 88 -12.27 -12.69 20.33
C VAL A 88 -13.65 -12.94 19.70
N SER A 89 -13.88 -12.44 18.50
CA SER A 89 -15.22 -12.46 17.87
C SER A 89 -15.37 -13.53 16.78
N GLN A 90 -14.27 -14.15 16.37
CA GLN A 90 -14.18 -15.05 15.24
C GLN A 90 -14.68 -14.44 13.91
N ARG A 91 -14.81 -13.11 13.85
CA ARG A 91 -15.27 -12.38 12.67
C ARG A 91 -14.12 -12.24 11.68
N GLU A 92 -14.39 -12.57 10.42
CA GLU A 92 -13.49 -12.27 9.30
C GLU A 92 -13.51 -10.77 8.98
N VAL A 93 -12.31 -10.22 8.75
CA VAL A 93 -12.10 -8.83 8.38
C VAL A 93 -11.14 -8.72 7.20
N ASP A 94 -11.43 -7.79 6.32
CA ASP A 94 -10.56 -7.43 5.21
C ASP A 94 -9.60 -6.30 5.63
N ILE A 95 -8.30 -6.46 5.33
CA ILE A 95 -7.25 -5.50 5.66
C ILE A 95 -6.63 -4.97 4.36
N GLU A 96 -6.40 -3.65 4.29
CA GLU A 96 -5.70 -2.97 3.21
C GLU A 96 -4.48 -2.21 3.76
N VAL A 97 -3.31 -2.46 3.19
CA VAL A 97 -2.05 -1.82 3.56
C VAL A 97 -1.77 -0.66 2.59
N LYS A 98 -1.55 0.52 3.16
CA LYS A 98 -1.32 1.77 2.44
C LYS A 98 0.10 2.25 2.69
N THR A 99 0.99 1.88 1.76
CA THR A 99 2.41 2.25 1.82
C THR A 99 2.69 3.56 1.11
N ARG A 100 3.42 4.45 1.78
CA ARG A 100 3.88 5.75 1.25
C ARG A 100 5.40 5.76 1.10
N LEU A 101 5.92 6.63 0.24
CA LEU A 101 7.37 6.76 0.03
C LEU A 101 8.12 7.43 1.18
N ARG A 102 7.42 8.27 1.96
CA ARG A 102 7.97 9.09 3.05
C ARG A 102 6.87 9.39 4.05
N ASP A 103 7.28 9.85 5.22
CA ASP A 103 6.38 10.46 6.19
C ASP A 103 5.92 11.83 5.67
N PHE A 104 4.61 12.00 5.56
CA PHE A 104 3.96 13.25 5.15
C PHE A 104 3.03 13.78 6.25
N GLY A 105 3.14 13.26 7.48
CA GLY A 105 2.16 13.49 8.54
C GLY A 105 0.87 12.72 8.23
N ASP A 106 -0.25 13.44 8.14
CA ASP A 106 -1.60 12.92 7.89
C ASP A 106 -1.65 11.87 6.78
N VAL A 107 -2.53 10.89 6.96
CA VAL A 107 -2.78 9.83 5.98
C VAL A 107 -4.08 10.11 5.22
N TYR A 108 -4.06 9.79 3.92
CA TYR A 108 -5.11 10.17 2.99
C TYR A 108 -5.69 8.94 2.30
N ILE A 109 -7.02 8.89 2.16
CA ILE A 109 -7.71 7.88 1.35
C ILE A 109 -8.65 8.56 0.37
N LYS A 110 -8.51 8.27 -0.93
CA LYS A 110 -9.39 8.84 -1.97
C LYS A 110 -10.86 8.51 -1.70
N ARG A 111 -11.71 9.53 -1.64
CA ARG A 111 -13.15 9.38 -1.41
C ARG A 111 -13.98 9.76 -2.62
N TYR A 112 -13.54 10.75 -3.38
CA TYR A 112 -14.16 11.14 -4.63
C TYR A 112 -13.11 11.14 -5.72
N ASP A 113 -13.46 10.64 -6.90
CA ASP A 113 -12.61 10.73 -8.08
C ASP A 113 -12.61 12.13 -8.71
N GLU A 114 -11.90 12.27 -9.82
CA GLU A 114 -11.75 13.52 -10.56
C GLU A 114 -13.08 14.06 -11.13
N ASN A 115 -14.11 13.21 -11.21
CA ASN A 115 -15.46 13.51 -11.69
C ASN A 115 -16.49 13.57 -10.55
N ASP A 116 -16.04 13.74 -9.31
CA ASP A 116 -16.87 13.74 -8.10
C ASP A 116 -17.68 12.44 -7.89
N LYS A 117 -17.26 11.31 -8.49
CA LYS A 117 -17.87 10.01 -8.20
C LYS A 117 -17.30 9.43 -6.92
N ILE A 118 -18.17 8.85 -6.10
CA ILE A 118 -17.79 8.20 -4.85
C ILE A 118 -16.88 6.99 -5.13
N VAL A 119 -15.71 7.00 -4.50
CA VAL A 119 -14.82 5.84 -4.39
C VAL A 119 -15.18 5.09 -3.11
N SER A 120 -15.61 3.83 -3.27
CA SER A 120 -15.99 2.98 -2.15
C SER A 120 -14.77 2.53 -1.34
N LEU A 121 -14.87 2.64 -0.01
CA LEU A 121 -13.93 2.01 0.91
C LEU A 121 -14.17 0.50 0.89
N LYS A 122 -13.17 -0.28 0.49
CA LYS A 122 -13.31 -1.72 0.28
C LYS A 122 -13.12 -2.49 1.58
N SER A 123 -11.96 -2.38 2.19
CA SER A 123 -11.55 -3.14 3.38
C SER A 123 -12.15 -2.63 4.69
N ASP A 124 -12.23 -3.50 5.69
CA ASP A 124 -12.72 -3.18 7.04
C ASP A 124 -11.68 -2.40 7.85
N ILE A 125 -10.40 -2.67 7.60
CA ILE A 125 -9.26 -2.09 8.32
C ILE A 125 -8.24 -1.56 7.31
N TYR A 126 -7.69 -0.40 7.61
CA TYR A 126 -6.63 0.26 6.85
C TYR A 126 -5.38 0.38 7.72
N VAL A 127 -4.27 -0.16 7.23
CA VAL A 127 -2.95 -0.10 7.86
C VAL A 127 -2.11 0.90 7.08
N PHE A 128 -1.56 1.91 7.73
CA PHE A 128 -0.71 2.90 7.08
C PHE A 128 0.76 2.69 7.43
N CYS A 129 1.61 2.79 6.42
CA CYS A 129 3.05 2.74 6.60
C CYS A 129 3.78 3.61 5.59
N HIS A 130 5.06 3.87 5.86
CA HIS A 130 5.95 4.53 4.92
C HIS A 130 7.35 3.90 4.89
N LEU A 131 8.04 4.07 3.77
CA LEU A 131 9.44 3.70 3.62
C LEU A 131 10.32 4.71 4.36
N GLN A 132 11.19 4.22 5.24
CA GLN A 132 12.26 5.04 5.84
C GLN A 132 13.53 5.00 4.97
N THR A 133 13.75 3.91 4.24
CA THR A 133 14.82 3.84 3.24
C THR A 133 14.45 4.71 2.04
N SER A 134 15.36 5.57 1.59
CA SER A 134 15.09 6.47 0.47
C SER A 134 14.81 5.69 -0.83
N TRP A 135 13.80 6.12 -1.59
CA TRP A 135 13.51 5.53 -2.90
C TRP A 135 14.72 5.53 -3.84
N ASN A 136 15.51 6.62 -3.86
CA ASN A 136 16.66 6.74 -4.75
C ASN A 136 17.75 5.70 -4.47
N ALA A 137 17.85 5.19 -3.24
CA ALA A 137 18.73 4.07 -2.92
C ALA A 137 18.17 2.76 -3.49
N ILE A 138 16.90 2.47 -3.20
CA ILE A 138 16.20 1.27 -3.68
C ILE A 138 16.24 1.20 -5.22
N GLU A 139 15.93 2.31 -5.89
CA GLU A 139 15.90 2.42 -7.35
C GLU A 139 17.26 2.17 -7.99
N ARG A 140 18.34 2.75 -7.44
CA ARG A 140 19.70 2.52 -7.96
C ARG A 140 20.10 1.05 -7.88
N ASN A 141 19.85 0.40 -6.75
CA ASN A 141 20.21 -1.01 -6.59
C ASN A 141 19.45 -1.90 -7.59
N ILE A 142 18.17 -1.59 -7.85
CA ILE A 142 17.37 -2.30 -8.85
C ILE A 142 17.92 -2.09 -10.27
N ILE A 143 18.21 -0.85 -10.65
CA ILE A 143 18.66 -0.48 -12.01
C ILE A 143 20.05 -1.08 -12.30
N ASN A 144 20.96 -0.99 -11.34
CA ASN A 144 22.32 -1.49 -11.48
C ASN A 144 22.41 -3.02 -11.33
N GLN A 145 21.29 -3.69 -11.06
CA GLN A 145 21.23 -5.13 -10.73
C GLN A 145 22.18 -5.49 -9.57
N GLU A 146 22.38 -4.56 -8.66
CA GLU A 146 23.18 -4.77 -7.46
C GLU A 146 22.41 -5.63 -6.45
N ARG A 147 23.13 -6.12 -5.44
CA ARG A 147 22.49 -6.80 -4.31
C ARG A 147 21.45 -5.85 -3.69
N MET A 148 20.23 -6.35 -3.50
CA MET A 148 19.18 -5.57 -2.85
C MET A 148 19.59 -5.29 -1.40
N ASP A 149 19.58 -4.02 -1.00
CA ASP A 149 19.85 -3.65 0.38
C ASP A 149 18.60 -3.88 1.24
N PRO A 150 18.77 -4.04 2.56
CA PRO A 150 17.64 -4.05 3.48
C PRO A 150 16.80 -2.77 3.39
N VAL A 151 15.48 -2.92 3.54
CA VAL A 151 14.53 -1.79 3.49
C VAL A 151 13.80 -1.66 4.82
N ASN A 152 13.80 -0.46 5.39
CA ASN A 152 13.04 -0.13 6.58
C ASN A 152 11.65 0.39 6.21
N VAL A 153 10.62 -0.25 6.76
CA VAL A 153 9.22 0.16 6.65
C VAL A 153 8.72 0.53 8.05
N LYS A 154 8.21 1.75 8.22
CA LYS A 154 7.61 2.23 9.47
C LYS A 154 6.09 2.20 9.36
N PHE A 155 5.44 1.50 10.29
CA PHE A 155 4.00 1.56 10.49
C PHE A 155 3.63 2.84 11.23
N ASP A 156 2.74 3.61 10.61
CA ASP A 156 2.20 4.87 11.13
C ASP A 156 1.01 4.61 12.05
N GLY A 157 0.25 3.54 11.80
CA GLY A 157 -0.87 3.11 12.62
C GLY A 157 -2.01 2.53 11.79
N VAL A 158 -3.14 2.29 12.44
CA VAL A 158 -4.30 1.62 11.85
C VAL A 158 -5.60 2.36 12.11
N ILE A 159 -6.57 2.20 11.22
CA ILE A 159 -7.92 2.73 11.41
C ILE A 159 -8.97 1.81 10.80
N SER A 160 -10.11 1.67 11.47
CA SER A 160 -11.26 0.95 10.92
C SER A 160 -12.02 1.80 9.90
N LYS A 161 -12.62 1.15 8.91
CA LYS A 161 -13.54 1.76 7.93
C LYS A 161 -14.66 2.55 8.59
N ARG A 162 -15.17 2.11 9.75
CA ARG A 162 -16.19 2.84 10.51
C ARG A 162 -15.66 4.19 10.99
N ARG A 163 -14.49 4.23 11.61
CA ARG A 163 -13.85 5.49 12.06
C ARG A 163 -13.42 6.36 10.88
N LEU A 164 -12.93 5.75 9.79
CA LEU A 164 -12.53 6.48 8.59
C LEU A 164 -13.71 7.25 7.96
N LYS A 165 -14.92 6.67 7.95
CA LYS A 165 -16.14 7.31 7.41
C LYS A 165 -16.56 8.58 8.15
N THR A 166 -16.12 8.78 9.40
CA THR A 166 -16.47 9.98 10.18
C THR A 166 -15.44 11.10 10.05
N LYS A 167 -14.36 10.88 9.28
CA LYS A 167 -13.30 11.87 9.09
C LYS A 167 -13.66 12.88 8.02
N SER A 168 -12.97 14.03 8.07
CA SER A 168 -13.21 15.13 7.14
C SER A 168 -12.76 14.76 5.73
N ILE A 169 -13.44 15.36 4.74
CA ILE A 169 -13.11 15.20 3.34
C ILE A 169 -12.55 16.53 2.86
N GLN A 170 -11.34 16.49 2.32
CA GLN A 170 -10.65 17.67 1.81
C GLN A 170 -10.23 17.48 0.35
N PRO A 171 -10.14 18.56 -0.44
CA PRO A 171 -9.53 18.50 -1.76
C PRO A 171 -8.11 17.94 -1.67
N ALA A 172 -7.70 17.21 -2.71
CA ALA A 172 -6.32 16.77 -2.82
C ALA A 172 -5.39 17.97 -2.96
N TYR A 173 -4.19 17.88 -2.38
CA TYR A 173 -3.14 18.89 -2.56
C TYR A 173 -2.74 19.06 -4.03
N ARG A 174 -2.82 17.96 -4.82
CA ARG A 174 -2.64 17.96 -6.27
C ARG A 174 -3.74 17.13 -6.94
N GLY A 175 -4.31 17.67 -8.02
CA GLY A 175 -5.43 17.08 -8.76
C GLY A 175 -6.79 17.59 -8.30
N SER A 176 -7.86 17.11 -8.93
CA SER A 176 -9.25 17.53 -8.64
C SER A 176 -10.02 16.56 -7.72
N HIS A 177 -9.40 15.45 -7.32
CA HIS A 177 -10.03 14.46 -6.45
C HIS A 177 -10.13 14.95 -5.00
N LYS A 178 -10.95 14.27 -4.18
CA LYS A 178 -11.10 14.58 -2.75
C LYS A 178 -10.71 13.37 -1.91
N ASN A 179 -10.02 13.62 -0.80
CA ASN A 179 -9.50 12.61 0.11
C ASN A 179 -10.22 12.71 1.46
N ILE A 180 -10.45 11.56 2.08
CA ILE A 180 -10.60 11.48 3.53
C ILE A 180 -9.24 11.79 4.12
N VAL A 181 -9.19 12.76 5.04
CA VAL A 181 -7.98 13.13 5.78
C VAL A 181 -8.05 12.49 7.15
N CYS A 182 -7.04 11.70 7.49
CA CYS A 182 -6.90 11.11 8.81
C CYS A 182 -5.62 11.63 9.45
N PRO A 183 -5.73 12.44 10.51
CA PRO A 183 -4.58 12.84 11.32
C PRO A 183 -3.80 11.62 11.81
N ALA A 184 -2.48 11.75 11.91
CA ALA A 184 -1.64 10.68 12.43
C ALA A 184 -2.04 10.31 13.89
N ASP A 185 -2.38 11.32 14.70
CA ASP A 185 -2.80 11.16 16.10
C ASP A 185 -4.13 10.41 16.27
N ASP A 186 -4.91 10.26 15.20
CA ASP A 186 -6.18 9.52 15.21
C ASP A 186 -6.00 8.01 14.97
N LEU A 187 -4.81 7.59 14.55
CA LEU A 187 -4.48 6.20 14.25
C LEU A 187 -4.24 5.42 15.55
N ALA A 188 -4.76 4.21 15.61
CA ALA A 188 -4.41 3.27 16.68
C ALA A 188 -3.03 2.65 16.41
N ASP A 189 -2.35 2.18 17.46
CA ASP A 189 -1.07 1.49 17.29
C ASP A 189 -1.26 0.19 16.51
N ILE A 190 -0.31 -0.16 15.65
CA ILE A 190 -0.33 -1.42 14.89
C ILE A 190 -0.38 -2.64 15.82
N ASN A 191 0.27 -2.57 16.99
CA ASN A 191 0.25 -3.65 17.98
C ASN A 191 -1.17 -3.97 18.46
N GLU A 192 -2.07 -2.98 18.54
CA GLU A 192 -3.46 -3.23 18.90
C GLU A 192 -4.17 -4.11 17.86
N LEU A 193 -3.85 -3.94 16.57
CA LEU A 193 -4.37 -4.80 15.52
C LEU A 193 -3.75 -6.19 15.59
N ILE A 194 -2.43 -6.28 15.77
CA ILE A 194 -1.73 -7.57 15.82
C ILE A 194 -2.25 -8.43 16.98
N ASN A 195 -2.45 -7.84 18.16
CA ASN A 195 -2.93 -8.53 19.36
C ASN A 195 -4.39 -9.05 19.27
N ILE A 196 -5.15 -8.66 18.25
CA ILE A 196 -6.55 -9.10 18.08
C ILE A 196 -6.76 -9.99 16.86
N ILE A 197 -5.71 -10.24 16.06
CA ILE A 197 -5.73 -11.14 14.89
C ILE A 197 -4.78 -12.34 15.03
N LEU A 198 -4.06 -12.43 16.15
CA LEU A 198 -3.14 -13.52 16.53
C LEU A 198 -3.60 -14.15 17.85
#